data_AF-A0A2Y8ZSQ6-F1
#
_entry.id   AF-A0A2Y8ZSQ6-F1
#
_cell.length_a   1.000
_cell.length_b   1.000
_cell.length_c   1.000
_cell.angle_alpha   90.00
_cell.angle_beta   90.00
_cell.angle_gamma   90.00
#
_symmetry.space_group_name_H-M   'P 1'
#
loop_
_entity.id
_entity.type
_entity.pdbx_description
1 polymer ?
#
loop_
_entity_poly.entity_id
_entity_poly.type
_entity_poly.pdbx_seq_one_letter_code
_entity_poly.pdbx_strand_id
1 'polypeptide(L)' 'MATRNLTVSLPEELVRKAKIIAAERDTSVSALLAELVEGLTSGEARFDTAWRDEVALMRSGSGLQVGDVTWSRDELHER' A
#
# COMPACT_ATOMS: atom_id res chain seq x y z
N MET A 1 13.94 11.06 -6.39
CA MET A 1 12.82 11.01 -7.35
C MET A 1 12.60 12.40 -7.93
N ALA A 2 12.19 12.52 -9.20
CA ALA A 2 11.87 13.81 -9.79
C ALA A 2 10.52 14.31 -9.24
N THR A 3 10.45 15.58 -8.84
CA THR A 3 9.20 16.21 -8.39
C THR A 3 8.52 16.94 -9.55
N ARG A 4 7.18 16.99 -9.53
CA ARG A 4 6.39 17.81 -10.46
C ARG A 4 5.42 18.69 -9.67
N ASN A 5 5.30 19.95 -10.10
CA ASN A 5 4.37 20.89 -9.49
C ASN A 5 2.94 20.61 -9.94
N LEU A 6 2.00 20.65 -9.00
CA LEU A 6 0.57 20.51 -9.23
C LEU A 6 -0.15 21.72 -8.65
N THR A 7 -0.99 22.37 -9.46
CA THR A 7 -1.88 23.44 -9.00
C THR A 7 -3.23 22.83 -8.63
N VAL A 8 -3.68 23.07 -7.39
CA VAL A 8 -4.97 22.60 -6.88
C VAL A 8 -5.79 23.78 -6.38
N SER A 9 -7.07 23.78 -6.73
CA SER A 9 -8.05 24.75 -6.21
C SER A 9 -8.76 24.15 -5.01
N LEU A 10 -8.65 24.81 -3.85
CA LEU A 10 -9.27 24.37 -2.60
C LEU A 10 -10.07 25.53 -1.99
N PRO A 11 -11.13 25.26 -1.21
CA PRO A 11 -11.82 26.30 -0.46
C PRO A 11 -10.85 27.08 0.43
N GLU A 12 -11.01 28.41 0.51
CA GLU A 12 -10.10 29.29 1.26
C GLU A 12 -9.93 28.83 2.73
N GLU A 13 -11.04 28.45 3.37
CA GLU A 13 -11.04 27.96 4.75
C GLU A 13 -10.25 26.65 4.92
N LEU A 14 -10.24 25.80 3.90
CA LEU A 14 -9.44 24.57 3.93
C LEU A 14 -7.95 24.89 3.82
N VAL A 15 -7.57 25.84 2.94
CA VAL A 15 -6.19 26.31 2.81
C VAL A 15 -5.70 26.92 4.12
N ARG A 16 -6.54 27.72 4.79
CA ARG A 16 -6.23 28.33 6.10
C ARG A 16 -5.93 27.27 7.16
N LYS A 17 -6.79 26.26 7.29
CA LYS A 17 -6.61 25.14 8.23
C LYS A 17 -5.37 24.32 7.91
N ALA A 18 -5.14 24.02 6.63
CA ALA A 18 -3.97 23.26 6.19
C ALA A 18 -2.65 23.97 6.55
N LYS A 19 -2.59 25.31 6.42
CA LYS A 19 -1.43 26.10 6.82
C LYS A 19 -1.14 26.02 8.32
N ILE A 20 -2.18 26.06 9.15
CA ILE A 20 -2.03 25.94 10.61
C ILE A 20 -1.45 24.56 10.96
N ILE A 21 -2.05 23.50 10.43
CA ILE A 21 -1.59 22.11 10.67
C ILE A 21 -0.15 21.92 10.18
N ALA A 22 0.18 22.48 9.01
CA ALA A 22 1.53 22.42 8.47
C ALA A 22 2.55 23.09 9.40
N ALA A 23 2.23 24.28 9.91
CA ALA A 23 3.08 25.00 10.85
C ALA A 23 3.23 24.25 12.20
N GLU A 24 2.14 23.69 12.73
CA GLU A 24 2.16 22.90 13.98
C GLU A 24 3.04 21.64 13.87
N ARG A 25 3.14 21.07 12.66
CA ARG A 25 3.91 19.85 12.38
C ARG A 25 5.30 20.12 11.78
N ASP A 26 5.75 21.37 11.75
CA ASP A 26 7.00 21.79 11.12
C ASP A 26 7.16 21.28 9.68
N THR A 27 6.08 21.33 8.90
CA THR A 27 6.01 20.84 7.53
C THR A 27 5.34 21.86 6.60
N SER A 28 5.19 21.52 5.32
CA SER A 28 4.52 22.36 4.33
C SER A 28 3.16 21.80 3.91
N VAL A 29 2.28 22.66 3.40
CA VAL A 29 0.99 22.23 2.82
C VAL A 29 1.21 21.26 1.65
N SER A 30 2.24 21.48 0.84
CA SER A 30 2.61 20.58 -0.26
C SER A 30 3.06 19.20 0.25
N ALA A 31 3.80 19.15 1.36
CA ALA A 31 4.19 17.88 1.98
C ALA A 31 2.99 17.12 2.55
N LEU A 32 2.06 17.82 3.24
CA LEU A 32 0.81 17.21 3.71
C LEU A 32 -0.02 16.62 2.57
N LEU A 33 -0.12 17.33 1.44
CA LEU A 33 -0.81 16.83 0.25
C LEU A 33 -0.09 15.64 -0.37
N ALA A 34 1.24 15.64 -0.40
CA ALA A 34 2.03 14.52 -0.90
C ALA A 34 1.81 13.26 -0.03
N GLU A 35 1.86 13.39 1.30
CA GLU A 35 1.58 12.29 2.23
C GLU A 35 0.17 11.71 2.04
N LEU A 36 -0.84 12.58 1.85
CA LEU A 36 -2.21 12.13 1.59
C LEU A 36 -2.29 11.32 0.28
N VAL A 37 -1.65 11.80 -0.79
CA VAL A 37 -1.63 11.11 -2.09
C VAL A 37 -0.85 9.80 -2.01
N GLU A 38 0.26 9.77 -1.26
CA GLU A 38 1.02 8.54 -1.02
C GLU A 38 0.20 7.53 -0.20
N GLY A 39 -0.56 7.99 0.80
CA GLY A 39 -1.49 7.15 1.56
C GLY A 39 -2.56 6.51 0.68
N LEU A 40 -3.14 7.28 -0.25
CA LEU A 40 -4.14 6.78 -1.19
C LEU A 40 -3.55 5.75 -2.17
N THR A 41 -2.36 6.02 -2.70
CA THR A 41 -1.72 5.12 -3.69
C THR A 41 -1.09 3.88 -3.06
N SER A 42 -0.57 3.98 -1.84
CA SER A 42 0.10 2.86 -1.15
C SER A 42 -0.87 1.76 -0.70
N GLY A 43 -2.09 2.11 -0.30
CA GLY A 43 -3.10 1.13 0.09
C GLY A 43 -3.53 0.23 -1.07
N GLU A 44 -3.85 0.85 -2.21
CA GLU A 44 -4.32 0.17 -3.41
C GLU A 44 -3.17 -0.59 -4.09
N ALA A 45 -1.98 0.02 -4.18
CA ALA A 45 -0.82 -0.63 -4.78
C ALA A 45 -0.33 -1.85 -4.00
N ARG A 46 -0.36 -1.83 -2.66
CA ARG A 46 0.10 -2.97 -1.85
C ARG A 46 -0.81 -4.19 -2.01
N PHE A 47 -2.12 -3.98 -1.99
CA PHE A 47 -3.08 -5.07 -2.18
C PHE A 47 -2.97 -5.65 -3.60
N ASP A 48 -3.00 -4.79 -4.62
CA ASP A 48 -2.93 -5.25 -6.01
C ASP A 48 -1.61 -5.94 -6.34
N THR A 49 -0.49 -5.47 -5.76
CA THR A 49 0.82 -6.12 -5.92
C THR A 49 0.83 -7.48 -5.24
N ALA A 50 0.40 -7.57 -3.98
CA ALA A 50 0.32 -8.84 -3.25
C ALA A 50 -0.59 -9.85 -3.95
N TRP A 51 -1.74 -9.40 -4.47
CA TRP A 51 -2.64 -10.22 -5.26
C TRP A 51 -2.00 -10.74 -6.54
N ARG A 52 -1.33 -9.86 -7.31
CA ARG A 52 -0.63 -10.27 -8.55
C ARG A 52 0.48 -11.28 -8.26
N ASP A 53 1.27 -11.03 -7.21
CA ASP A 53 2.38 -11.90 -6.82
C ASP A 53 1.87 -13.28 -6.38
N GLU A 54 0.81 -13.33 -5.57
CA GLU A 54 0.18 -14.58 -5.14
C GLU A 54 -0.41 -15.36 -6.32
N VAL A 55 -1.14 -14.71 -7.23
CA VAL A 55 -1.68 -15.37 -8.43
C VAL A 55 -0.55 -15.89 -9.33
N ALA A 56 0.57 -15.16 -9.43
CA ALA A 56 1.73 -15.62 -10.18
C ALA A 56 2.38 -16.85 -9.51
N LEU A 57 2.49 -16.87 -8.19
CA LEU A 57 3.01 -18.00 -7.41
C LEU A 57 2.11 -19.23 -7.55
N MET A 58 0.78 -19.07 -7.44
CA MET A 58 -0.19 -20.15 -7.63
C MET A 58 -0.12 -20.75 -9.03
N ARG A 59 0.09 -19.93 -10.07
CA ARG A 59 0.17 -20.38 -11.47
C ARG A 59 1.49 -21.06 -11.80
N SER A 60 2.60 -20.54 -11.28
CA SER A 60 3.94 -21.09 -11.52
C SER A 60 4.22 -22.33 -10.67
N GLY A 61 3.49 -22.48 -9.55
CA GLY A 61 3.82 -23.44 -8.52
C GLY A 61 5.04 -22.96 -7.73
N SER A 62 5.07 -23.26 -6.43
CA SER A 62 6.16 -22.82 -5.55
C SER A 62 7.51 -23.51 -5.82
N GLY A 63 7.53 -24.54 -6.67
CA GLY A 63 8.71 -25.41 -6.88
C GLY A 63 9.15 -26.18 -5.62
N LEU A 64 8.46 -25.97 -4.50
CA LEU A 64 8.72 -26.62 -3.22
C LEU A 64 7.95 -27.94 -3.18
N GLN A 65 8.68 -29.03 -3.38
CA GLN A 65 8.20 -30.38 -3.07
C GLN A 65 9.19 -31.02 -2.09
N VAL A 66 8.69 -31.37 -0.90
CA VAL A 66 9.47 -32.09 0.11
C VAL A 66 8.98 -33.53 0.14
N GLY A 67 9.62 -34.38 -0.67
CA GLY A 67 9.27 -35.79 -0.80
C GLY A 67 7.88 -36.03 -1.39
N ASP A 68 7.44 -37.28 -1.33
CA ASP A 68 6.10 -37.65 -1.73
C ASP A 68 5.08 -37.29 -0.65
N VAL A 69 3.92 -36.79 -1.09
CA VAL A 69 2.77 -36.56 -0.20
C VAL A 69 2.25 -37.92 0.25
N THR A 70 2.57 -38.30 1.49
CA THR A 70 2.21 -39.59 2.09
C THR A 70 1.10 -39.48 3.14
N TRP A 71 0.74 -38.26 3.50
CA TRP A 71 -0.24 -37.94 4.54
C TRP A 71 -1.62 -37.70 3.94
N SER A 72 -2.64 -38.22 4.63
CA SER A 72 -4.04 -37.91 4.40
C SER A 72 -4.41 -36.57 5.04
N ARG A 73 -5.52 -35.98 4.57
CA ARG A 73 -6.04 -34.73 5.13
C ARG A 73 -6.36 -34.87 6.63
N ASP A 74 -6.87 -36.03 7.04
CA ASP A 74 -7.29 -36.25 8.43
C ASP A 74 -6.08 -36.35 9.37
N GLU A 75 -4.99 -37.02 8.95
CA GLU A 75 -3.72 -37.08 9.69
C GLU A 75 -3.06 -35.70 9.87
N LEU A 76 -3.29 -34.77 8.93
CA LEU A 76 -2.84 -33.37 9.03
C LEU A 76 -3.66 -32.52 10.01
N HIS A 77 -4.90 -32.93 10.29
CA HIS A 77 -5.83 -32.19 11.14
C HIS A 77 -5.92 -32.72 12.57
N GLU A 78 -5.28 -33.86 12.89
CA GLU A 78 -5.10 -34.31 14.26
C GLU A 78 -4.08 -33.40 14.99
N ARG A 79 -4.56 -32.61 15.95
CA ARG A 79 -3.76 -31.79 16.87
C ARG A 79 -3.67 -32.44 18.23
#